data_AF-A0A3N9UU08-F1
#
_entry.id   AF-A0A3N9UU08-F1
#
_cell.length_a   1.000
_cell.length_b   1.000
_cell.length_c   1.000
_cell.angle_alpha   90.00
_cell.angle_beta   90.00
_cell.angle_gamma   90.00
#
_symmetry.space_group_name_H-M   'P 1'
#
loop_
_entity.id
_entity.type
_entity.pdbx_description
1 polymer ?
#
loop_
_entity_poly.entity_id
_entity_poly.type
_entity_poly.pdbx_seq_one_letter_code
_entity_poly.pdbx_strand_id
1 'polypeptide(L)'
;MEEKIQFTPFTKILFELLAELHPVQVYDYEGMDIRDINEFELEGEKCSANCYKADKLEKICVSSLNFFGQMVADVIIITPGREYDIPYFVVDWDESEEH
;
A
#
# COMPACT_ATOMS: atom_id res chain seq x y z
N MET A 1 -0.14 8.07 -31.30
CA MET A 1 -0.22 7.28 -30.05
C MET A 1 0.52 8.10 -29.03
N GLU A 2 -0.19 8.67 -28.06
CA GLU A 2 0.45 9.25 -26.88
C GLU A 2 1.18 8.13 -26.14
N GLU A 3 2.43 8.35 -25.78
CA GLU A 3 3.15 7.45 -24.87
C GLU A 3 2.41 7.48 -23.55
N LYS A 4 1.89 6.32 -23.11
CA LYS A 4 1.35 6.21 -21.76
C LYS A 4 2.52 6.30 -20.80
N ILE A 5 2.50 7.27 -19.90
CA ILE A 5 3.49 7.35 -18.82
C ILE A 5 3.44 6.06 -18.00
N GLN A 6 4.63 5.55 -17.70
CA GLN A 6 4.80 4.36 -16.89
C GLN A 6 5.35 4.80 -15.53
N PHE A 7 4.47 4.90 -14.54
CA PHE A 7 4.86 5.23 -13.18
C PHE A 7 5.69 4.11 -12.54
N THR A 8 6.50 4.50 -11.57
CA THR A 8 7.29 3.56 -10.78
C THR A 8 6.35 2.67 -9.97
N PRO A 9 6.51 1.33 -9.99
CA PRO A 9 5.71 0.43 -9.16
C PRO A 9 6.25 0.44 -7.72
N PHE A 10 6.23 1.60 -7.07
CA PHE A 10 6.96 1.90 -5.84
C PHE A 10 6.55 0.98 -4.68
N THR A 11 5.24 0.88 -4.41
CA THR A 11 4.69 0.01 -3.37
C THR A 11 5.04 -1.45 -3.57
N LYS A 12 5.04 -1.95 -4.82
CA LYS A 12 5.46 -3.31 -5.15
C LYS A 12 6.93 -3.53 -4.79
N ILE A 13 7.82 -2.63 -5.23
CA ILE A 13 9.26 -2.74 -4.95
C ILE A 13 9.50 -2.75 -3.43
N LEU A 14 8.86 -1.84 -2.69
CA LEU A 14 9.08 -1.75 -1.25
C LEU A 14 8.50 -2.95 -0.50
N PHE A 15 7.35 -3.47 -0.94
CA PHE A 15 6.76 -4.67 -0.33
C PHE A 15 7.62 -5.93 -0.59
N GLU A 16 8.25 -6.05 -1.75
CA GLU A 16 9.20 -7.13 -2.05
C GLU A 16 10.40 -7.14 -1.09
N LEU A 17 10.87 -5.97 -0.64
CA LEU A 17 11.92 -5.86 0.39
C LEU A 17 11.50 -6.40 1.76
N LEU A 18 10.19 -6.53 2.00
CA LEU A 18 9.62 -7.04 3.26
C LEU A 18 9.36 -8.56 3.21
N ALA A 19 9.72 -9.25 2.12
CA ALA A 19 9.42 -10.67 1.95
C ALA A 19 9.95 -11.57 3.08
N GLU A 20 11.10 -11.23 3.67
CA GLU A 20 11.70 -11.97 4.78
C GLU A 20 10.89 -11.89 6.08
N LEU A 21 9.99 -10.91 6.21
CA LEU A 21 9.07 -10.81 7.34
C LEU A 21 7.91 -11.82 7.24
N HIS A 22 7.78 -12.51 6.11
CA HIS A 22 6.69 -13.42 5.80
C HIS A 22 5.31 -12.80 6.04
N PRO A 23 5.00 -11.64 5.43
CA PRO A 23 3.73 -10.96 5.63
C PRO A 23 2.56 -11.82 5.14
N VAL A 24 1.50 -11.88 5.95
CA VAL A 24 0.25 -12.58 5.65
C VAL A 24 -0.87 -11.55 5.52
N GLN A 25 -1.55 -11.53 4.38
CA GLN A 25 -2.67 -10.62 4.16
C GLN A 25 -3.81 -10.95 5.13
N VAL A 26 -4.38 -9.91 5.73
CA VAL A 26 -5.55 -10.00 6.61
C VAL A 26 -6.76 -9.36 5.95
N TYR A 27 -7.92 -9.92 6.27
CA TYR A 27 -9.21 -9.52 5.70
C TYR A 27 -10.18 -9.00 6.76
N ASP A 28 -9.81 -9.13 8.04
CA ASP A 28 -10.49 -8.54 9.18
C ASP A 28 -9.44 -7.80 10.01
N TYR A 29 -9.77 -6.58 10.43
CA TYR A 29 -8.93 -5.80 11.32
C TYR A 29 -9.81 -5.07 12.34
N GLU A 30 -9.50 -5.24 13.63
CA GLU A 30 -10.28 -4.68 14.75
C GLU A 30 -11.78 -5.03 14.70
N GLY A 31 -12.14 -6.20 14.16
CA GLY A 31 -13.54 -6.65 14.03
C GLY A 31 -14.30 -6.03 12.86
N MET A 32 -13.60 -5.36 11.95
CA MET A 32 -14.15 -4.86 10.70
C MET A 32 -13.63 -5.72 9.53
N ASP A 33 -14.55 -6.18 8.68
CA ASP A 33 -14.19 -6.76 7.37
C ASP A 33 -13.64 -5.64 6.47
N ILE A 34 -12.44 -5.87 5.93
CA ILE A 34 -11.71 -4.91 5.09
C ILE A 34 -11.50 -5.43 3.66
N ARG A 35 -12.24 -6.48 3.24
CA ARG A 35 -12.11 -7.02 1.87
C ARG A 35 -12.44 -6.01 0.79
N ASP A 36 -13.41 -5.15 1.04
CA ASP A 36 -13.93 -4.20 0.05
C ASP A 36 -12.92 -3.13 -0.36
N ILE A 37 -11.85 -2.92 0.44
CA ILE A 37 -10.78 -1.97 0.11
C ILE A 37 -9.56 -2.64 -0.51
N ASN A 38 -9.50 -3.98 -0.58
CA ASN A 38 -8.35 -4.67 -1.16
C ASN A 38 -8.16 -4.35 -2.64
N GLU A 39 -9.26 -4.30 -3.37
CA GLU A 39 -9.35 -3.85 -4.76
C GLU A 39 -10.68 -3.11 -4.89
N PHE A 40 -10.62 -1.84 -5.25
CA PHE A 40 -11.81 -1.01 -5.45
C PHE A 40 -11.62 -0.10 -6.65
N GLU A 41 -12.70 0.54 -7.08
CA GLU A 41 -12.68 1.49 -8.18
C GLU A 41 -13.09 2.87 -7.64
N LEU A 42 -12.30 3.88 -7.98
CA LEU A 42 -12.59 5.28 -7.69
C LEU A 42 -12.55 6.05 -8.99
N GLU A 43 -13.68 6.68 -9.35
CA GLU A 43 -13.81 7.48 -10.58
C GLU A 43 -13.43 6.77 -11.89
N GLY A 44 -13.57 5.44 -11.95
CA GLY A 44 -13.21 4.63 -13.13
C GLY A 44 -11.81 4.01 -13.06
N GLU A 45 -11.03 4.35 -12.04
CA GLU A 45 -9.64 3.90 -11.88
C GLU A 45 -9.51 2.83 -10.80
N LYS A 46 -8.61 1.87 -11.05
CA LYS A 46 -8.34 0.79 -10.10
C LYS A 46 -7.48 1.30 -8.95
N CYS A 47 -7.94 1.03 -7.75
CA CYS A 47 -7.23 1.31 -6.51
C CYS A 47 -7.13 0.05 -5.65
N SER A 48 -6.15 0.03 -4.75
CA SER A 48 -6.00 -1.04 -3.76
C SER A 48 -5.55 -0.48 -2.42
N ALA A 49 -5.99 -1.13 -1.36
CA ALA A 49 -5.48 -0.96 -0.01
C ALA A 49 -5.49 -2.32 0.69
N ASN A 50 -4.31 -2.94 0.79
CA ASN A 50 -4.12 -4.25 1.37
C ASN A 50 -3.46 -4.14 2.75
N CYS A 51 -3.92 -4.94 3.69
CA CYS A 51 -3.39 -5.01 5.04
C CYS A 51 -2.75 -6.37 5.29
N TYR A 52 -1.58 -6.41 5.90
CA TYR A 52 -0.83 -7.61 6.21
C TYR A 52 -0.40 -7.62 7.68
N LYS A 53 -0.12 -8.81 8.22
CA LYS A 53 0.54 -9.00 9.50
C LYS A 53 1.82 -9.80 9.33
N ALA A 54 2.78 -9.57 10.20
CA ALA A 54 4.05 -10.30 10.26
C ALA A 54 4.52 -10.40 11.71
N ASP A 55 5.56 -11.20 11.98
CA ASP A 55 6.15 -11.25 13.32
C ASP A 55 6.56 -9.85 13.80
N LYS A 56 6.25 -9.53 15.06
CA LYS A 56 6.52 -8.24 15.73
C LYS A 56 5.87 -7.00 15.11
N LEU A 57 5.07 -7.15 14.06
CA LEU A 57 4.36 -6.06 13.40
C LEU A 57 2.87 -6.16 13.70
N GLU A 58 2.26 -5.05 14.11
CA GLU A 58 0.81 -4.98 14.29
C GLU A 58 0.11 -5.06 12.93
N LYS A 59 0.64 -4.31 11.95
CA LYS A 59 0.19 -4.33 10.56
C LYS A 59 1.21 -3.72 9.60
N ILE A 60 1.09 -4.11 8.34
CA ILE A 60 1.66 -3.45 7.17
C ILE A 60 0.50 -3.08 6.26
N CYS A 61 0.31 -1.81 5.95
CA CYS A 61 -0.68 -1.36 4.97
C CYS A 61 0.04 -0.94 3.70
N VAL A 62 -0.42 -1.43 2.56
CA VAL A 62 0.09 -1.09 1.23
C VAL A 62 -1.09 -0.62 0.41
N SER A 63 -1.04 0.58 -0.14
CA SER A 63 -2.11 1.10 -1.00
C SER A 63 -1.57 1.80 -2.22
N SER A 64 -2.29 1.68 -3.33
CA SER A 64 -2.00 2.34 -4.59
C SER A 64 -3.29 2.93 -5.14
N LEU A 65 -3.27 4.23 -5.44
CA LEU A 65 -4.37 4.95 -6.05
C LEU A 65 -3.89 5.55 -7.36
N ASN A 66 -4.61 5.25 -8.44
CA ASN A 66 -4.37 5.85 -9.74
C ASN A 66 -5.40 6.96 -10.00
N PHE A 67 -4.94 8.15 -10.38
CA PHE A 67 -5.79 9.28 -10.75
C PHE A 67 -5.69 9.52 -12.26
N PHE A 68 -6.62 8.91 -13.00
CA PHE A 68 -6.81 9.07 -14.45
C PHE A 68 -5.58 8.81 -15.32
N GLY A 69 -4.65 7.97 -14.85
CA GLY A 69 -3.38 7.72 -15.50
C GLY A 69 -2.40 8.91 -15.49
N GLN A 70 -2.72 9.99 -14.77
CA GLN A 70 -1.92 11.22 -14.69
C GLN A 70 -1.07 11.29 -13.43
N MET A 71 -1.51 10.61 -12.38
CA MET A 71 -0.82 10.55 -11.10
C MET A 71 -1.05 9.18 -10.44
N VAL A 72 -0.03 8.70 -9.74
CA VAL A 72 -0.17 7.60 -8.77
C VAL A 72 0.18 8.12 -7.38
N ALA A 73 -0.62 7.74 -6.39
CA ALA A 73 -0.32 7.92 -4.98
C ALA A 73 -0.14 6.53 -4.35
N ASP A 74 1.07 6.28 -3.89
CA ASP A 74 1.55 4.97 -3.45
C ASP A 74 1.99 5.09 -1.98
N VAL A 75 1.30 4.40 -1.08
CA VAL A 75 1.53 4.52 0.36
C VAL A 75 1.88 3.16 0.95
N ILE A 76 2.89 3.15 1.82
CA ILE A 76 3.17 2.01 2.69
C ILE A 76 3.40 2.45 4.13
N ILE A 77 2.68 1.79 5.04
CA ILE A 77 2.72 2.04 6.48
C ILE A 77 3.11 0.75 7.17
N ILE A 78 4.22 0.75 7.89
CA ILE A 78 4.65 -0.35 8.75
C ILE A 78 4.44 0.08 10.20
N THR A 79 3.50 -0.58 10.86
CA THR A 79 3.18 -0.36 12.27
C THR A 79 3.78 -1.50 13.11
N PRO A 80 4.77 -1.22 13.97
CA PRO A 80 5.31 -2.23 14.87
C PRO A 80 4.29 -2.59 15.96
N GLY A 81 4.45 -3.77 16.57
CA GLY A 81 3.70 -4.16 17.77
C GLY A 81 3.98 -3.18 18.91
N ARG A 82 2.93 -2.82 19.66
CA ARG A 82 2.97 -1.81 20.72
C ARG A 82 3.99 -2.13 21.82
N GLU A 83 4.31 -3.39 21.99
CA GLU A 83 5.26 -3.89 22.99
C GLU A 83 6.73 -3.63 22.65
N TYR A 84 7.05 -3.29 21.39
CA TYR A 84 8.45 -3.15 20.93
C TYR A 84 9.00 -1.72 21.01
N ASP A 85 8.15 -0.70 21.20
CA ASP A 85 8.54 0.73 21.29
C ASP A 85 9.43 1.20 20.10
N ILE A 86 9.11 0.71 18.90
CA ILE A 86 9.79 1.06 17.65
C ILE A 86 8.96 2.13 16.92
N PRO A 87 9.58 3.08 16.20
CA PRO A 87 8.84 4.05 15.40
C PRO A 87 8.05 3.39 14.27
N TYR A 88 6.99 4.07 13.85
CA TYR A 88 6.30 3.78 12.60
C TYR A 88 7.21 4.13 11.43
N PHE A 89 7.15 3.33 10.38
CA PHE A 89 7.69 3.70 9.08
C PHE A 89 6.54 4.01 8.14
N VAL A 90 6.53 5.21 7.59
CA VAL A 90 5.50 5.68 6.66
C VAL A 90 6.21 6.28 5.47
N VAL A 91 5.84 5.82 4.28
CA VAL A 91 6.21 6.48 3.04
C VAL A 91 4.93 6.74 2.25
N ASP A 92 4.87 7.97 1.76
CA ASP A 92 3.86 8.47 0.85
C ASP A 92 4.61 8.92 -0.41
N TRP A 93 4.36 8.23 -1.51
CA TRP A 93 5.03 8.42 -2.79
C TRP A 93 4.02 8.84 -3.84
N ASP A 94 4.09 10.11 -4.21
CA ASP A 94 3.31 10.68 -5.30
C ASP A 94 4.20 10.83 -6.53
N GLU A 95 3.73 10.32 -7.67
CA GLU A 95 4.38 10.50 -8.97
C GLU A 95 3.33 11.00 -9.97
N SER A 96 3.64 12.08 -10.69
CA SER A 96 2.74 12.67 -11.66
C SER A 96 3.46 13.02 -12.97
N GLU A 97 2.70 13.23 -14.05
CA GLU A 97 3.32 13.66 -15.32
C GLU A 97 3.95 15.05 -15.22
N GLU A 98 3.39 15.92 -14.37
CA GLU A 98 3.81 17.32 -14.26
C GLU A 98 4.99 17.49 -13.29
N HIS A 99 5.16 16.58 -12.32
CA HIS A 99 6.21 16.56 -11.31
C HIS A 99 6.48 15.16 -10.75
#